data_AF-A0A0F9IFS1-F1
#
_entry.id   AF-A0A0F9IFS1-F1
#
_cell.length_a   1.000
_cell.length_b   1.000
_cell.length_c   1.000
_cell.angle_alpha   90.00
_cell.angle_beta   90.00
_cell.angle_gamma   90.00
#
_symmetry.space_group_name_H-M   'P 1'
#
loop_
_entity.id
_entity.type
_entity.pdbx_description
1 polymer ?
#
loop_
_entity_poly.entity_id
_entity_poly.type
_entity_poly.pdbx_seq_one_letter_code
_entity_poly.pdbx_strand_id
1 'polypeptide(L)'
;MVSPNGSEPQPPDNGTGSALWLPPGSRPTALDGFKQADELAALGRSVIEPRTDVQRSSADMFTLFMLGPSTDGFQRWGTNTQRRDAQLRAFITEENFFASALGIVAARNAALTWEITGDEATAEASAELLNDANHGEGWESLMVEITLDLTTQDKGAFVE
;
A
#
# COMPACT_ATOMS: atom_id res chain seq x y z
N MET A 1 -26.74 61.27 32.72
CA MET A 1 -27.61 60.08 32.60
C MET A 1 -27.56 59.65 31.15
N VAL A 2 -26.97 58.47 30.91
CA VAL A 2 -26.55 57.97 29.59
C VAL A 2 -27.44 56.80 29.22
N SER A 3 -28.07 56.89 28.04
CA SER A 3 -28.34 55.73 27.19
C SER A 3 -28.30 56.19 25.73
N PRO A 4 -27.48 55.53 24.91
CA PRO A 4 -27.88 55.25 23.54
C PRO A 4 -27.83 53.76 23.24
N ASN A 5 -28.84 53.33 22.49
CA ASN A 5 -28.97 52.05 21.81
C ASN A 5 -27.67 51.67 21.06
N GLY A 6 -27.16 50.47 21.33
CA GLY A 6 -26.20 49.78 20.48
C GLY A 6 -26.82 48.48 20.00
N SER A 7 -27.29 48.45 18.75
CA SER A 7 -27.64 47.23 18.04
C SER A 7 -26.36 46.50 17.63
N GLU A 8 -26.12 45.34 18.22
CA GLU A 8 -25.03 44.43 17.85
C GLU A 8 -25.27 43.84 16.45
N PRO A 9 -24.24 43.77 15.58
CA PRO A 9 -24.34 43.08 14.30
C PRO A 9 -24.31 41.56 14.53
N GLN A 10 -25.38 40.88 14.12
CA GLN A 10 -25.44 39.42 14.08
C GLN A 10 -24.45 38.88 13.01
N PRO A 11 -23.58 37.90 13.32
CA PRO A 11 -22.74 37.27 12.33
C PRO A 11 -23.58 36.39 11.38
N PRO A 12 -23.16 36.22 10.11
CA PRO A 12 -23.86 35.34 9.18
C PRO A 12 -23.79 33.89 9.64
N ASP A 13 -24.95 33.26 9.69
CA ASP A 13 -25.13 31.82 9.89
C ASP A 13 -24.62 31.06 8.65
N ASN A 14 -23.37 30.63 8.72
CA ASN A 14 -22.77 29.74 7.74
C ASN A 14 -22.91 28.31 8.25
N GLY A 15 -23.93 27.63 7.75
CA GLY A 15 -24.22 26.24 8.04
C GLY A 15 -23.03 25.29 7.80
N THR A 16 -22.94 24.31 8.71
CA THR A 16 -22.31 22.99 8.51
C THR A 16 -20.97 22.96 7.78
N GLY A 17 -19.92 23.35 8.50
CA GLY A 17 -18.56 22.90 8.25
C GLY A 17 -17.83 22.82 9.58
N SER A 18 -17.37 21.63 9.97
CA SER A 18 -16.62 21.40 11.20
C SER A 18 -15.38 22.30 11.25
N ALA A 19 -15.46 23.42 11.97
CA ALA A 19 -14.32 24.29 12.20
C ALA A 19 -13.37 23.59 13.17
N LEU A 20 -12.27 23.07 12.64
CA LEU A 20 -11.15 22.56 13.41
C LEU A 20 -10.59 23.72 14.23
N TRP A 21 -10.78 23.70 15.56
CA TRP A 21 -10.22 24.71 16.44
C TRP A 21 -8.69 24.63 16.41
N LEU A 22 -8.03 25.76 16.11
CA LEU A 22 -6.58 25.90 16.17
C LEU A 22 -6.19 26.85 17.32
N PRO A 23 -5.14 26.53 18.09
CA PRO A 23 -4.71 27.37 19.20
C PRO A 23 -4.18 28.72 18.72
N PRO A 24 -4.39 29.80 19.51
CA PRO A 24 -3.95 31.15 19.15
C PRO A 24 -2.42 31.21 19.03
N GLY A 25 -1.94 31.50 17.81
CA GLY A 25 -0.50 31.55 17.48
C GLY A 25 -0.14 30.82 16.18
N SER A 26 -1.02 29.97 15.67
CA SER A 26 -0.86 29.28 14.40
C SER A 26 -1.38 30.14 13.24
N ARG A 27 -0.60 31.16 12.85
CA ARG A 27 -0.80 31.78 11.53
C ARG A 27 -0.21 30.81 10.50
N PRO A 28 -0.97 30.34 9.49
CA PRO A 28 -0.40 29.59 8.39
C PRO A 28 0.62 30.51 7.70
N THR A 29 1.89 30.15 7.79
CA THR A 29 2.95 30.80 7.04
C THR A 29 2.67 30.48 5.59
N ALA A 30 2.62 31.47 4.70
CA ALA A 30 2.24 31.31 3.28
C ALA A 30 3.08 30.27 2.49
N LEU A 31 4.14 29.73 3.10
CA LEU A 31 4.99 28.66 2.57
C LEU A 31 4.37 27.24 2.75
N ASP A 32 3.40 27.04 3.65
CA ASP A 32 2.76 25.72 3.85
C ASP A 32 1.73 25.36 2.76
N GLY A 33 1.16 26.36 2.07
CA GLY A 33 0.18 26.14 1.02
C GLY A 33 0.75 25.43 -0.22
N PHE A 34 2.04 25.62 -0.50
CA PHE A 34 2.71 24.96 -1.63
C PHE A 34 3.00 23.48 -1.34
N LYS A 35 3.44 23.15 -0.12
CA LYS A 35 3.64 21.75 0.30
C LYS A 35 2.33 20.98 0.31
N GLN A 36 1.27 21.59 0.83
CA GLN A 36 -0.04 20.96 0.88
C GLN A 36 -0.63 20.72 -0.51
N ALA A 37 -0.38 21.62 -1.47
CA ALA A 37 -0.81 21.44 -2.86
C ALA A 37 -0.05 20.29 -3.56
N ASP A 38 1.26 20.17 -3.34
CA ASP A 38 2.06 19.08 -3.91
C ASP A 38 1.72 17.72 -3.28
N GLU A 39 1.45 17.70 -1.97
CA GLU A 39 1.02 16.49 -1.25
C GLU A 39 -0.38 16.04 -1.69
N LEU A 40 -1.32 16.98 -1.87
CA LEU A 40 -2.63 16.70 -2.46
C LEU A 40 -2.51 16.25 -3.93
N ALA A 41 -1.58 16.81 -4.70
CA ALA A 41 -1.31 16.37 -6.06
C ALA A 41 -0.64 14.99 -6.11
N ALA A 42 0.20 14.64 -5.13
CA ALA A 42 0.78 13.31 -4.96
C ALA A 42 -0.28 12.28 -4.55
N LEU A 43 -1.16 12.63 -3.60
CA LEU A 43 -2.31 11.82 -3.22
C LEU A 43 -3.28 11.62 -4.40
N GLY A 44 -3.53 12.66 -5.19
CA GLY A 44 -4.34 12.56 -6.41
C GLY A 44 -3.75 11.66 -7.49
N ARG A 45 -2.41 11.51 -7.55
CA ARG A 45 -1.72 10.55 -8.42
C ARG A 45 -1.69 9.12 -7.87
N SER A 46 -1.80 8.97 -6.55
CA SER A 46 -1.77 7.70 -5.82
C SER A 46 -3.14 7.00 -5.77
N VAL A 47 -4.23 7.78 -5.80
CA VAL A 47 -5.59 7.23 -5.87
C VAL A 47 -5.86 6.74 -7.29
N ILE A 48 -5.60 5.46 -7.53
CA ILE A 48 -6.20 4.74 -8.65
C ILE A 48 -7.71 4.79 -8.43
N GLU A 49 -8.43 5.55 -9.26
CA GLU A 49 -9.89 5.53 -9.23
C GLU A 49 -10.36 4.08 -9.36
N PRO A 50 -11.27 3.61 -8.48
CA PRO A 50 -11.76 2.25 -8.56
C PRO A 50 -12.40 2.08 -9.94
N ARG A 51 -11.76 1.26 -10.78
CA ARG A 51 -12.20 1.00 -12.15
C ARG A 51 -13.66 0.52 -12.11
N THR A 52 -14.60 1.40 -12.47
CA THR A 52 -16.05 1.11 -12.43
C THR A 52 -16.49 0.17 -13.55
N ASP A 53 -15.59 -0.06 -14.49
CA ASP A 53 -15.67 -0.87 -15.70
C ASP A 53 -14.88 -2.19 -15.55
N VAL A 54 -14.73 -2.70 -14.32
CA VAL A 54 -14.42 -4.13 -14.15
C VAL A 54 -15.64 -4.91 -14.62
N GLN A 55 -15.63 -5.23 -15.91
CA GLN A 55 -16.43 -6.29 -16.48
C GLN A 55 -16.00 -7.56 -15.74
N ARG A 56 -16.67 -7.88 -14.62
CA ARG A 56 -16.55 -9.15 -13.91
C ARG A 56 -16.88 -10.22 -14.93
N SER A 57 -15.83 -10.75 -15.55
CA SER A 57 -15.97 -11.88 -16.45
C SER A 57 -16.53 -13.01 -15.61
N SER A 58 -17.66 -13.58 -16.02
CA SER A 58 -18.19 -14.80 -15.39
C SER A 58 -17.20 -15.97 -15.44
N ALA A 59 -16.12 -15.86 -16.23
CA ALA A 59 -15.00 -16.79 -16.24
C ALA A 59 -14.17 -16.76 -14.94
N ASP A 60 -14.09 -15.63 -14.22
CA ASP A 60 -13.30 -15.53 -12.96
C ASP A 60 -13.85 -16.46 -11.87
N MET A 61 -15.18 -16.53 -11.76
CA MET A 61 -15.83 -17.36 -10.74
C MET A 61 -15.76 -18.85 -11.11
N PHE A 62 -15.72 -19.18 -12.40
CA PHE A 62 -15.61 -20.54 -12.89
C PHE A 62 -14.22 -21.14 -12.62
N THR A 63 -13.15 -20.37 -12.85
CA THR A 63 -11.78 -20.79 -12.52
C THR A 63 -11.60 -21.02 -11.01
N LEU A 64 -12.16 -20.14 -10.18
CA LEU A 64 -12.18 -20.30 -8.72
C LEU A 64 -12.95 -21.55 -8.27
N PHE A 65 -14.06 -21.88 -8.93
CA PHE A 65 -14.86 -23.08 -8.60
C PHE A 65 -14.20 -24.39 -9.04
N MET A 66 -13.46 -24.38 -10.15
CA MET A 66 -12.77 -25.59 -10.65
C MET A 66 -11.49 -25.93 -9.85
N LEU A 67 -10.92 -24.97 -9.12
CA LEU A 67 -9.78 -25.17 -8.20
C LEU A 67 -10.19 -25.71 -6.81
N GLY A 68 -11.48 -25.68 -6.45
CA GLY A 68 -11.96 -26.12 -5.13
C GLY A 68 -11.54 -27.55 -4.73
N PRO A 69 -11.67 -28.57 -5.62
CA PRO A 69 -11.42 -29.96 -5.25
C PRO A 69 -9.94 -30.33 -4.99
N SER A 70 -8.98 -29.58 -5.54
CA SER A 70 -7.54 -29.83 -5.32
C SER A 70 -7.04 -29.30 -3.96
N THR A 71 -7.84 -28.47 -3.27
CA THR A 71 -7.45 -27.84 -2.00
C THR A 71 -7.82 -28.63 -0.74
N ASP A 72 -8.65 -29.67 -0.87
CA ASP A 72 -9.12 -30.49 0.27
C ASP A 72 -7.96 -31.30 0.94
N GLY A 73 -6.81 -31.40 0.26
CA GLY A 73 -5.58 -32.01 0.78
C GLY A 73 -4.64 -31.07 1.53
N PHE A 74 -4.92 -29.76 1.55
CA PHE A 74 -4.06 -28.81 2.26
C PHE A 74 -4.23 -28.93 3.77
N GLN A 75 -3.10 -28.83 4.46
CA GLN A 75 -3.11 -28.68 5.89
C GLN A 75 -3.93 -27.44 6.28
N ARG A 76 -4.74 -27.56 7.33
CA ARG A 76 -5.44 -26.40 7.90
C ARG A 76 -4.45 -25.37 8.42
N TRP A 77 -4.80 -24.09 8.27
CA TRP A 77 -4.05 -22.97 8.82
C TRP A 77 -3.72 -23.19 10.31
N GLY A 78 -2.51 -22.78 10.71
CA GLY A 78 -2.07 -22.80 12.12
C GLY A 78 -1.87 -24.18 12.76
N THR A 79 -2.09 -25.29 12.05
CA THR A 79 -1.92 -26.63 12.62
C THR A 79 -0.50 -27.17 12.43
N ASN A 80 0.01 -27.15 11.20
CA ASN A 80 1.38 -27.54 10.87
C ASN A 80 1.85 -26.65 9.72
N THR A 81 2.36 -25.47 10.07
CA THR A 81 2.78 -24.43 9.12
C THR A 81 3.91 -24.92 8.22
N GLN A 82 4.86 -25.69 8.74
CA GLN A 82 5.96 -26.24 7.94
C GLN A 82 5.47 -27.18 6.82
N ARG A 83 4.52 -28.07 7.12
CA ARG A 83 3.92 -28.94 6.10
C ARG A 83 3.12 -28.13 5.10
N ARG A 84 2.37 -27.13 5.57
CA ARG A 84 1.55 -26.27 4.71
C ARG A 84 2.40 -25.43 3.77
N ASP A 85 3.51 -24.85 4.24
CA ASP A 85 4.48 -24.13 3.41
C ASP A 85 5.03 -25.02 2.29
N ALA A 86 5.34 -26.29 2.59
CA ALA A 86 5.79 -27.24 1.57
C ALA A 86 4.70 -27.52 0.53
N GLN A 87 3.44 -27.66 0.96
CA GLN A 87 2.30 -27.83 0.05
C GLN A 87 2.06 -26.60 -0.82
N LEU A 88 2.16 -25.40 -0.25
CA LEU A 88 2.01 -24.13 -0.99
C LEU A 88 3.12 -23.95 -2.02
N ARG A 89 4.37 -24.27 -1.68
CA ARG A 89 5.48 -24.23 -2.65
C ARG A 89 5.28 -25.19 -3.82
N ALA A 90 4.84 -26.43 -3.55
CA ALA A 90 4.54 -27.39 -4.61
C ALA A 90 3.41 -26.87 -5.52
N PHE A 91 2.35 -26.31 -4.93
CA PHE A 91 1.20 -25.78 -5.65
C PHE A 91 1.54 -24.67 -6.65
N ILE A 92 2.46 -23.76 -6.31
CA ILE A 92 2.91 -22.72 -7.25
C ILE A 92 3.38 -23.34 -8.56
N THR A 93 4.12 -24.46 -8.48
CA THR A 93 4.68 -25.11 -9.66
C THR A 93 3.66 -25.94 -10.45
N GLU A 94 2.57 -26.34 -9.80
CA GLU A 94 1.52 -27.16 -10.40
C GLU A 94 0.44 -26.30 -11.08
N GLU A 95 0.09 -25.14 -10.50
CA GLU A 95 -0.97 -24.28 -10.99
C GLU A 95 -0.46 -23.07 -11.79
N ASN A 96 -0.36 -23.27 -13.11
CA ASN A 96 0.16 -22.26 -14.06
C ASN A 96 -0.55 -20.90 -13.99
N PHE A 97 -1.86 -20.88 -13.76
CA PHE A 97 -2.62 -19.62 -13.66
C PHE A 97 -2.23 -18.83 -12.41
N PHE A 98 -2.08 -19.52 -11.27
CA PHE A 98 -1.62 -18.90 -10.04
C PHE A 98 -0.18 -18.39 -10.18
N ALA A 99 0.71 -19.22 -10.75
CA ALA A 99 2.10 -18.84 -11.01
C ALA A 99 2.21 -17.59 -11.90
N SER A 100 1.40 -17.51 -12.96
CA SER A 100 1.37 -16.34 -13.84
C SER A 100 0.89 -15.08 -13.12
N ALA A 101 -0.20 -15.18 -12.35
CA ALA A 101 -0.72 -14.05 -11.58
C ALA A 101 0.30 -13.58 -10.52
N LEU A 102 0.94 -14.52 -9.83
CA LEU A 102 1.97 -14.25 -8.84
C LEU A 102 3.18 -13.54 -9.48
N GLY A 103 3.63 -14.01 -10.64
CA GLY A 103 4.72 -13.36 -11.39
C GLY A 103 4.40 -11.91 -11.77
N ILE A 104 3.16 -11.61 -12.16
CA ILE A 104 2.71 -10.23 -12.44
C ILE A 104 2.76 -9.36 -11.19
N VAL A 105 2.32 -9.89 -10.04
CA VAL A 105 2.35 -9.15 -8.76
C VAL A 105 3.80 -8.90 -8.31
N ALA A 106 4.67 -9.91 -8.39
CA ALA A 106 6.08 -9.79 -8.06
C ALA A 106 6.79 -8.76 -8.95
N ALA A 107 6.60 -8.84 -10.27
CA ALA A 107 7.16 -7.88 -11.22
C ALA A 107 6.66 -6.44 -10.96
N ARG A 108 5.37 -6.28 -10.66
CA ARG A 108 4.80 -4.97 -10.30
C ARG A 108 5.45 -4.42 -9.04
N ASN A 109 5.59 -5.23 -7.99
CA ASN A 109 6.16 -4.79 -6.72
C ASN A 109 7.65 -4.41 -6.86
N ALA A 110 8.40 -5.19 -7.63
CA ALA A 110 9.80 -4.89 -7.94
C ALA A 110 9.97 -3.57 -8.71
N ALA A 111 9.05 -3.27 -9.62
CA ALA A 111 9.06 -2.05 -10.42
C ALA A 111 8.57 -0.78 -9.68
N LEU A 112 8.16 -0.89 -8.40
CA LEU A 112 7.75 0.28 -7.62
C LEU A 112 8.95 1.20 -7.38
N THR A 113 8.76 2.49 -7.69
CA THR A 113 9.73 3.53 -7.33
C THR A 113 9.75 3.71 -5.83
N TRP A 114 10.94 3.86 -5.26
CA TRP A 114 11.16 4.13 -3.85
C TRP A 114 11.99 5.39 -3.66
N GLU A 115 11.83 6.01 -2.49
CA GLU A 115 12.57 7.19 -2.05
C GLU A 115 13.04 6.96 -0.62
N ILE A 116 14.31 7.26 -0.34
CA ILE A 116 14.86 7.21 1.02
C ILE A 116 14.95 8.63 1.55
N THR A 117 14.16 8.92 2.57
CA THR A 117 14.14 10.23 3.23
C THR A 117 15.00 10.19 4.49
N GLY A 118 15.88 11.17 4.71
CA GLY A 118 16.73 11.24 5.90
C GLY A 118 17.92 12.15 5.76
N ASP A 119 18.87 12.02 6.68
CA ASP A 119 20.22 12.61 6.54
C ASP A 119 20.93 12.05 5.30
N GLU A 120 21.63 12.91 4.57
CA GLU A 120 22.23 12.57 3.26
C GLU A 120 23.15 11.35 3.33
N ALA A 121 24.01 11.27 4.36
CA ALA A 121 24.94 10.16 4.50
C ALA A 121 24.22 8.84 4.81
N THR A 122 23.13 8.89 5.59
CA THR A 122 22.32 7.69 5.88
C THR A 122 21.52 7.25 4.66
N ALA A 123 20.99 8.21 3.90
CA ALA A 123 20.23 7.94 2.68
C ALA A 123 21.12 7.31 1.60
N GLU A 124 22.35 7.83 1.41
CA GLU A 124 23.34 7.29 0.48
C GLU A 124 23.73 5.85 0.86
N ALA A 125 24.11 5.62 2.13
CA ALA A 125 24.46 4.28 2.61
C ALA A 125 23.31 3.27 2.49
N SER A 126 22.07 3.72 2.74
CA SER A 126 20.89 2.87 2.59
C SER A 126 20.58 2.56 1.12
N ALA A 127 20.78 3.53 0.23
CA ALA A 127 20.62 3.32 -1.21
C ALA A 127 21.66 2.35 -1.75
N GLU A 128 22.92 2.45 -1.32
CA GLU A 128 23.98 1.50 -1.64
C GLU A 128 23.59 0.08 -1.16
N LEU A 129 23.14 -0.06 0.09
CA LEU A 129 22.68 -1.34 0.64
C LEU A 129 21.53 -1.96 -0.17
N LEU A 130 20.55 -1.17 -0.60
CA LEU A 130 19.43 -1.69 -1.41
C LEU A 130 19.84 -2.00 -2.85
N ASN A 131 20.81 -1.29 -3.41
CA ASN A 131 21.35 -1.57 -4.74
C ASN A 131 22.21 -2.84 -4.76
N ASP A 132 22.87 -3.17 -3.65
CA ASP A 132 23.67 -4.39 -3.48
C ASP A 132 22.92 -5.51 -2.75
N ALA A 133 21.60 -5.35 -2.55
CA ALA A 133 20.77 -6.33 -1.87
C ALA A 133 20.75 -7.69 -2.57
N ASN A 134 20.35 -8.74 -1.84
CA ASN A 134 20.29 -10.11 -2.33
C ASN A 134 21.59 -10.56 -3.04
N HIS A 135 22.72 -10.47 -2.34
CA HIS A 135 24.04 -10.85 -2.87
C HIS A 135 24.48 -10.06 -4.12
N GLY A 136 24.11 -8.77 -4.21
CA GLY A 136 24.49 -7.89 -5.31
C GLY A 136 23.54 -7.93 -6.51
N GLU A 137 22.40 -8.60 -6.41
CA GLU A 137 21.36 -8.60 -7.46
C GLU A 137 20.44 -7.36 -7.38
N GLY A 138 20.46 -6.67 -6.24
CA GLY A 138 19.80 -5.40 -5.99
C GLY A 138 18.32 -5.48 -5.65
N TRP A 139 17.70 -4.30 -5.59
CA TRP A 139 16.33 -4.08 -5.11
C TRP A 139 15.29 -4.93 -5.84
N GLU A 140 15.34 -4.99 -7.17
CA GLU A 140 14.33 -5.69 -7.96
C GLU A 140 14.30 -7.18 -7.61
N SER A 141 15.47 -7.82 -7.53
CA SER A 141 15.60 -9.23 -7.14
C SER A 141 15.10 -9.46 -5.71
N LEU A 142 15.54 -8.62 -4.77
CA LEU A 142 15.06 -8.67 -3.38
C LEU A 142 13.53 -8.61 -3.29
N MET A 143 12.89 -7.68 -4.01
CA MET A 143 11.44 -7.50 -3.95
C MET A 143 10.66 -8.63 -4.61
N VAL A 144 11.21 -9.28 -5.65
CA VAL A 144 10.62 -10.49 -6.22
C VAL A 144 10.61 -11.61 -5.17
N GLU A 145 11.76 -11.89 -4.54
CA GLU A 145 11.88 -12.95 -3.53
C GLU A 145 10.98 -12.68 -2.31
N ILE A 146 10.96 -11.45 -1.79
CA ILE A 146 10.07 -11.06 -0.69
C ILE A 146 8.59 -11.27 -1.09
N THR A 147 8.21 -10.87 -2.30
CA THR A 147 6.82 -11.02 -2.76
C THR A 147 6.45 -12.50 -2.89
N LEU A 148 7.34 -13.32 -3.44
CA LEU A 148 7.14 -14.77 -3.54
C LEU A 148 6.98 -15.39 -2.16
N ASP A 149 7.89 -15.13 -1.24
CA ASP A 149 7.85 -15.72 0.10
C ASP A 149 6.62 -15.26 0.89
N LEU A 150 6.31 -13.97 0.85
CA LEU A 150 5.16 -13.41 1.59
C LEU A 150 3.83 -13.98 1.10
N THR A 151 3.71 -14.29 -0.20
CA THR A 151 2.45 -14.76 -0.80
C THR A 151 2.32 -16.27 -0.82
N THR A 152 3.41 -16.99 -0.59
CA THR A 152 3.43 -18.45 -0.76
C THR A 152 3.77 -19.23 0.51
N GLN A 153 4.08 -18.53 1.60
CA GLN A 153 4.39 -19.14 2.89
C GLN A 153 3.49 -18.57 3.99
N ASP A 154 3.10 -19.42 4.94
CA ASP A 154 2.32 -18.98 6.11
C ASP A 154 3.18 -18.16 7.10
N LYS A 155 4.51 -18.31 7.03
CA LYS A 155 5.45 -17.64 7.94
C LYS A 155 5.83 -16.22 7.51
N GLY A 156 5.42 -15.80 6.32
CA GLY A 156 5.84 -14.54 5.72
C GLY A 156 7.23 -14.61 5.09
N ALA A 157 7.79 -13.43 4.79
CA ALA A 157 9.12 -13.24 4.24
C ALA A 157 10.08 -12.69 5.30
N PHE A 158 11.35 -13.06 5.21
CA PHE A 158 12.40 -12.60 6.12
C PHE A 158 13.56 -11.99 5.32
N VAL A 159 14.22 -10.98 5.89
CA VAL A 159 15.41 -10.33 5.34
C VAL A 159 16.49 -10.39 6.43
N GLU A 160 17.68 -10.87 6.08
CA GLU A 160 18.82 -11.06 6.99
C GLU A 160 19.97 -10.09 6.68
#